data_AF-A0A8B3LI07-F1
#
_entry.id   AF-A0A8B3LI07-F1
#
_cell.length_a   1.000
_cell.length_b   1.000
_cell.length_c   1.000
_cell.angle_alpha   90.00
_cell.angle_beta   90.00
_cell.angle_gamma   90.00
#
_symmetry.space_group_name_H-M   'P 1'
#
loop_
_entity.id
_entity.type
_entity.pdbx_description
1 polymer ?
#
loop_
_entity_poly.entity_id
_entity_poly.type
_entity_poly.pdbx_seq_one_letter_code
_entity_poly.pdbx_strand_id
1 'polypeptide(L)'
;RQAQAVAEIADGRFVEGVREMREASFQVFEPIAAGKPSAAEPLGVLFSRTASSLAAGSIELDGTRPKLALARWRDPDAVTALLAMLSIDAFFTLPRDRLHSCPRCGWLFLDTSRGGKRRWCSMRTCGNREKVSRHRDHTDV
;
A
#
# COMPACT_ATOMS: atom_id res chain seq x y z
N ARG A 1 14.18 6.47 -13.80
CA ARG A 1 13.35 7.13 -14.83
C ARG A 1 11.93 7.40 -14.30
N GLN A 2 11.14 6.39 -13.90
CA GLN A 2 9.80 6.60 -13.32
C GLN A 2 9.82 7.41 -12.02
N ALA A 3 10.65 7.02 -11.04
CA ALA A 3 10.76 7.72 -9.76
C ALA A 3 11.14 9.21 -9.91
N GLN A 4 11.99 9.53 -10.90
CA GLN A 4 12.36 10.91 -11.20
C GLN A 4 11.19 11.67 -11.83
N ALA A 5 10.46 11.06 -12.77
CA ALA A 5 9.27 11.67 -13.36
C ALA A 5 8.18 11.98 -12.32
N VAL A 6 7.96 11.08 -11.35
CA VAL A 6 7.04 11.33 -10.24
C VAL A 6 7.54 12.45 -9.32
N ALA A 7 8.85 12.51 -9.04
CA ALA A 7 9.44 13.55 -8.19
C ALA A 7 9.35 14.95 -8.81
N GLU A 8 9.20 15.06 -10.13
CA GLU A 8 9.01 16.32 -10.85
C GLU A 8 7.56 16.84 -10.81
N ILE A 9 6.61 16.07 -10.25
CA ILE A 9 5.22 16.51 -10.08
C ILE A 9 5.14 17.51 -8.93
N ALA A 10 5.20 18.80 -9.25
CA ALA A 10 5.08 19.91 -8.30
C ALA A 10 3.62 20.37 -8.11
N ASP A 11 2.71 19.44 -7.81
CA ASP A 11 1.29 19.72 -7.55
C ASP A 11 0.89 19.21 -6.14
N GLY A 12 0.39 20.10 -5.28
CA GLY A 12 -0.09 19.72 -3.95
C GLY A 12 -1.24 18.71 -3.99
N ARG A 13 -2.08 18.77 -5.03
CA ARG A 13 -3.20 17.83 -5.25
C ARG A 13 -2.70 16.41 -5.54
N PHE A 14 -1.50 16.28 -6.11
CA PHE A 14 -0.89 14.96 -6.30
C PHE A 14 -0.60 14.28 -4.95
N VAL A 15 -0.03 15.02 -4.00
CA VAL A 15 0.25 14.50 -2.65
C VAL A 15 -1.04 14.12 -1.94
N GLU A 16 -2.09 14.93 -2.08
CA GLU A 16 -3.42 14.63 -1.56
C GLU A 16 -4.00 13.36 -2.17
N GLY A 17 -3.95 13.22 -3.50
CA GLY A 17 -4.42 12.01 -4.18
C GLY A 17 -3.64 10.76 -3.79
N VAL A 18 -2.31 10.84 -3.64
CA VAL A 18 -1.49 9.71 -3.15
C VAL A 18 -1.88 9.34 -1.70
N ARG A 19 -2.15 10.34 -0.85
CA ARG A 19 -2.61 10.10 0.52
C ARG A 19 -4.00 9.45 0.54
N GLU A 20 -4.93 9.92 -0.29
CA GLU A 20 -6.26 9.33 -0.46
C GLU A 20 -6.15 7.85 -0.81
N MET A 21 -5.34 7.49 -1.81
CA MET A 21 -5.14 6.09 -2.19
C MET A 21 -4.48 5.27 -1.08
N ARG A 22 -3.50 5.85 -0.36
CA ARG A 22 -2.87 5.17 0.78
C ARG A 22 -3.87 4.88 1.90
N GLU A 23 -4.70 5.84 2.26
CA GLU A 23 -5.69 5.69 3.33
C GLU A 23 -6.81 4.71 2.94
N ALA A 24 -7.33 4.81 1.71
CA ALA A 24 -8.31 3.86 1.20
C ALA A 24 -7.75 2.42 1.22
N SER A 25 -6.52 2.21 0.74
CA SER A 25 -5.87 0.90 0.81
C SER A 25 -5.67 0.44 2.26
N PHE A 26 -5.26 1.33 3.17
CA PHE A 26 -5.11 0.97 4.58
C PHE A 26 -6.45 0.54 5.20
N GLN A 27 -7.54 1.27 4.96
CA GLN A 27 -8.88 0.93 5.43
C GLN A 27 -9.41 -0.39 4.85
N VAL A 28 -9.00 -0.77 3.63
CA VAL A 28 -9.29 -2.08 3.06
C VAL A 28 -8.52 -3.18 3.79
N PHE A 29 -7.21 -3.00 3.98
CA PHE A 29 -6.32 -4.09 4.40
C PHE A 29 -6.15 -4.25 5.91
N GLU A 30 -6.38 -3.20 6.72
CA GLU A 30 -6.24 -3.27 8.18
C GLU A 30 -7.25 -4.24 8.83
N PRO A 31 -8.55 -4.23 8.48
CA PRO A 31 -9.50 -5.22 8.99
C PRO A 31 -9.11 -6.63 8.57
N ILE A 32 -8.66 -6.80 7.31
CA ILE A 32 -8.24 -8.11 6.77
C ILE A 32 -7.06 -8.65 7.56
N ALA A 33 -6.07 -7.81 7.87
CA ALA A 33 -4.92 -8.16 8.70
C ALA A 33 -5.32 -8.58 10.12
N ALA A 34 -6.46 -8.07 10.61
CA ALA A 34 -7.05 -8.43 11.89
C ALA A 34 -8.03 -9.62 11.81
N GLY A 35 -8.15 -10.29 10.65
CA GLY A 35 -9.09 -11.40 10.43
C GLY A 35 -10.55 -10.97 10.33
N LYS A 36 -10.82 -9.70 10.05
CA LYS A 36 -12.15 -9.09 9.93
C LYS A 36 -12.48 -8.79 8.46
N PRO A 37 -13.76 -8.75 8.08
CA PRO A 37 -14.16 -8.29 6.75
C PRO A 37 -13.87 -6.80 6.57
N SER A 38 -13.50 -6.41 5.35
CA SER A 38 -13.39 -5.00 4.94
C SER A 38 -14.77 -4.42 4.61
N ALA A 39 -14.98 -3.14 4.89
CA ALA A 39 -16.10 -2.39 4.34
C ALA A 39 -15.97 -2.22 2.82
N ALA A 40 -17.09 -2.05 2.13
CA ALA A 40 -17.13 -1.85 0.68
C ALA A 40 -16.76 -0.43 0.25
N GLU A 41 -16.95 0.56 1.13
CA GLU A 41 -16.77 1.98 0.80
C GLU A 41 -15.32 2.35 0.43
N PRO A 42 -14.27 1.96 1.20
CA PRO A 42 -12.88 2.20 0.80
C PRO A 42 -12.49 1.50 -0.51
N LEU A 43 -13.04 0.31 -0.76
CA LEU A 43 -12.84 -0.40 -2.02
C LEU A 43 -13.52 0.33 -3.18
N GLY A 44 -14.69 0.92 -2.94
CA GLY A 44 -15.40 1.78 -3.89
C GLY A 44 -14.55 2.99 -4.32
N VAL A 45 -13.87 3.67 -3.39
CA VAL A 45 -12.96 4.78 -3.70
C VAL A 45 -11.86 4.35 -4.69
N LEU A 46 -11.24 3.19 -4.46
CA LEU A 46 -10.21 2.64 -5.35
C LEU A 46 -10.78 2.33 -6.75
N PHE A 47 -11.96 1.72 -6.82
CA PHE A 47 -12.62 1.41 -8.08
C PHE A 47 -13.01 2.67 -8.86
N SER A 48 -13.56 3.68 -8.19
CA SER A 48 -13.93 4.95 -8.82
C SER A 48 -12.71 5.64 -9.44
N ARG A 49 -11.60 5.74 -8.70
CA ARG A 49 -10.35 6.32 -9.23
C ARG A 49 -9.83 5.58 -10.46
N THR A 50 -9.88 4.25 -10.40
CA THR A 50 -9.45 3.37 -11.50
C THR A 50 -10.34 3.52 -12.74
N ALA A 51 -11.66 3.50 -12.56
CA ALA A 51 -12.64 3.60 -13.63
C ALA A 51 -12.54 4.93 -14.38
N SER A 52 -12.42 6.06 -13.67
CA SER A 52 -12.26 7.37 -14.28
C SER A 52 -11.02 7.47 -15.16
N SER A 53 -9.89 6.91 -14.71
CA SER A 53 -8.63 6.99 -15.45
C SER A 53 -8.55 6.01 -16.64
N LEU A 54 -9.16 4.83 -16.52
CA LEU A 54 -9.33 3.90 -17.64
C LEU A 54 -10.21 4.52 -18.73
N ALA A 55 -11.34 5.12 -18.36
CA ALA A 55 -12.23 5.80 -19.32
C ALA A 55 -11.54 6.96 -20.03
N ALA A 56 -10.62 7.66 -19.36
CA ALA A 56 -9.80 8.72 -19.93
C ALA A 56 -8.62 8.22 -20.78
N GLY A 57 -8.39 6.90 -20.90
CA GLY A 57 -7.26 6.33 -21.63
C GLY A 57 -5.89 6.63 -21.00
N SER A 58 -5.86 6.92 -19.70
CA SER A 58 -4.64 7.30 -18.98
C SER A 58 -3.83 6.10 -18.48
N ILE A 59 -4.46 4.92 -18.42
CA ILE A 59 -3.84 3.64 -18.05
C ILE A 59 -4.04 2.64 -19.19
N GLU A 60 -2.97 1.95 -19.54
CA GLU A 60 -2.99 0.83 -20.48
C GLU A 60 -3.02 -0.51 -19.70
N LEU A 61 -3.39 -1.59 -20.37
CA LEU A 61 -3.32 -2.95 -19.80
C LEU A 61 -2.24 -3.77 -20.53
N ASP A 62 -1.45 -4.49 -19.76
CA ASP A 62 -0.53 -5.53 -20.23
C ASP A 62 -1.05 -6.88 -19.73
N GLY A 63 -1.88 -7.53 -20.56
CA GLY A 63 -2.71 -8.65 -20.13
C GLY A 63 -3.68 -8.21 -19.04
N THR A 64 -3.55 -8.77 -17.84
CA THR A 64 -4.36 -8.41 -16.66
C THR A 64 -3.73 -7.36 -15.76
N ARG A 65 -2.52 -6.88 -16.08
CA ARG A 65 -1.79 -5.94 -15.23
C ARG A 65 -1.91 -4.51 -15.74
N PRO A 66 -2.11 -3.51 -14.87
CA PRO A 66 -1.98 -2.12 -15.28
C PRO A 66 -0.57 -1.83 -15.78
N LYS A 67 -0.50 -1.03 -16.83
CA LYS A 67 0.74 -0.48 -17.36
C LYS A 67 0.57 1.01 -17.60
N LEU A 68 1.60 1.74 -17.21
CA LEU A 68 1.66 3.18 -17.44
C LEU A 68 2.77 3.49 -18.43
N ALA A 69 2.39 4.08 -19.58
CA ALA A 69 3.33 4.58 -20.57
C ALA A 69 4.31 5.57 -19.93
N LEU A 70 5.55 5.63 -20.40
CA LEU A 70 6.61 6.42 -19.75
C LEU A 70 6.23 7.91 -19.60
N ALA A 71 5.54 8.47 -20.60
CA ALA A 71 5.07 9.87 -20.60
C ALA A 71 4.03 10.17 -19.51
N ARG A 72 3.29 9.16 -19.05
CA ARG A 72 2.20 9.30 -18.06
C ARG A 72 2.68 9.27 -16.61
N TRP A 73 3.97 9.00 -16.35
CA TRP A 73 4.53 9.07 -14.99
C TRP A 73 4.63 10.48 -14.42
N ARG A 74 4.36 11.52 -15.22
CA ARG A 74 4.22 12.92 -14.81
C ARG A 74 2.77 13.36 -14.60
N ASP A 75 1.82 12.47 -14.85
CA ASP A 75 0.39 12.73 -14.75
C ASP A 75 -0.12 12.28 -13.36
N PRO A 76 -0.52 13.21 -12.48
CA PRO A 76 -0.99 12.89 -11.12
C PRO A 76 -2.15 11.89 -11.09
N ASP A 77 -3.11 12.04 -12.01
CA ASP A 77 -4.31 11.20 -12.05
C ASP A 77 -3.94 9.78 -12.50
N ALA A 78 -3.07 9.67 -13.49
CA ALA A 78 -2.61 8.37 -13.97
C ALA A 78 -1.79 7.61 -12.91
N VAL A 79 -0.94 8.30 -12.15
CA VAL A 79 -0.16 7.68 -11.06
C VAL A 79 -1.07 7.24 -9.90
N THR A 80 -2.02 8.08 -9.48
CA THR A 80 -2.95 7.72 -8.39
C THR A 80 -3.89 6.58 -8.78
N ALA A 81 -4.35 6.53 -10.03
CA ALA A 81 -5.14 5.40 -10.51
C ALA A 81 -4.34 4.11 -10.69
N LEU A 82 -3.04 4.19 -11.01
CA LEU A 82 -2.17 3.01 -10.95
C LEU A 82 -2.10 2.46 -9.52
N LEU A 83 -1.91 3.33 -8.51
CA LEU A 83 -1.91 2.91 -7.10
C LEU A 83 -3.24 2.28 -6.67
N ALA A 84 -4.36 2.85 -7.14
CA ALA A 84 -5.69 2.30 -6.90
C ALA A 84 -5.84 0.90 -7.49
N MET A 85 -5.45 0.72 -8.75
CA MET A 85 -5.57 -0.57 -9.44
C MET A 85 -4.65 -1.64 -8.82
N LEU A 86 -3.42 -1.28 -8.43
CA LEU A 86 -2.54 -2.20 -7.69
C LEU A 86 -3.13 -2.63 -6.34
N SER A 87 -3.85 -1.72 -5.68
CA SER A 87 -4.51 -2.03 -4.41
C SER A 87 -5.73 -2.95 -4.61
N ILE A 88 -6.48 -2.77 -5.70
CA ILE A 88 -7.58 -3.67 -6.09
C ILE A 88 -7.03 -5.06 -6.44
N ASP A 89 -5.98 -5.14 -7.25
CA ASP A 89 -5.32 -6.41 -7.58
C ASP A 89 -4.88 -7.15 -6.31
N ALA A 90 -4.22 -6.42 -5.39
CA ALA A 90 -3.81 -6.95 -4.10
C ALA A 90 -5.00 -7.44 -3.25
N PHE A 91 -6.16 -6.76 -3.29
CA PHE A 91 -7.35 -7.19 -2.56
C PHE A 91 -7.86 -8.58 -3.00
N PHE A 92 -7.73 -8.90 -4.28
CA PHE A 92 -8.17 -10.19 -4.84
C PHE A 92 -7.08 -11.27 -4.81
N THR A 93 -5.79 -10.89 -4.79
CA THR A 93 -4.69 -11.83 -5.01
C THR A 93 -3.82 -12.12 -3.78
N LEU A 94 -3.79 -11.25 -2.77
CA LEU A 94 -2.92 -11.44 -1.62
C LEU A 94 -3.36 -12.61 -0.72
N PRO A 95 -2.42 -13.42 -0.20
CA PRO A 95 -2.73 -14.46 0.76
C PRO A 95 -3.06 -13.83 2.12
N ARG A 96 -4.34 -13.87 2.49
CA ARG A 96 -4.89 -13.19 3.68
C ARG A 96 -4.25 -13.68 4.99
N ASP A 97 -3.89 -14.95 5.06
CA ASP A 97 -3.20 -15.58 6.21
C ASP A 97 -1.77 -15.04 6.43
N ARG A 98 -1.20 -14.35 5.44
CA ARG A 98 0.14 -13.74 5.49
C ARG A 98 0.10 -12.24 5.70
N LEU A 99 -1.08 -11.61 5.70
CA LEU A 99 -1.21 -10.17 5.90
C LEU A 99 -1.28 -9.87 7.40
N HIS A 100 -0.37 -9.03 7.89
CA HIS A 100 -0.31 -8.67 9.31
C HIS A 100 -0.10 -7.17 9.50
N SER A 101 -0.54 -6.67 10.66
CA SER A 101 -0.20 -5.34 11.15
C SER A 101 0.97 -5.40 12.13
N CYS A 102 1.93 -4.48 11.96
CA CYS A 102 3.07 -4.37 12.85
C CYS A 102 2.63 -3.79 14.21
N PRO A 103 2.81 -4.50 15.33
CA PRO A 103 2.32 -4.02 16.63
C PRO A 103 3.08 -2.80 17.16
N ARG A 104 4.19 -2.39 16.52
CA ARG A 104 4.97 -1.20 16.91
C ARG A 104 4.58 0.06 16.15
N CYS A 105 4.31 -0.04 14.85
CA CYS A 105 4.11 1.13 14.00
C CYS A 105 2.82 1.11 13.18
N GLY A 106 1.98 0.09 13.34
CA GLY A 106 0.70 -0.06 12.64
C GLY A 106 0.82 -0.36 11.14
N TRP A 107 2.03 -0.42 10.58
CA TRP A 107 2.22 -0.71 9.16
C TRP A 107 1.79 -2.13 8.83
N LEU A 108 1.02 -2.25 7.75
CA LEU A 108 0.66 -3.53 7.17
C LEU A 108 1.85 -4.12 6.42
N PHE A 109 2.02 -5.43 6.49
CA PHE A 109 3.06 -6.15 5.77
C PHE A 109 2.60 -7.54 5.38
N LEU A 110 3.17 -8.04 4.27
CA LEU A 110 3.04 -9.42 3.86
C LEU A 110 4.18 -10.25 4.46
N ASP A 111 3.85 -11.34 5.14
CA ASP A 111 4.83 -12.28 5.67
C ASP A 111 5.30 -13.27 4.59
N THR A 112 6.41 -12.90 3.95
CA THR A 112 7.14 -13.72 2.99
C THR A 112 8.12 -14.70 3.65
N SER A 113 8.15 -14.81 4.98
CA SER A 113 8.98 -15.78 5.68
C SER A 113 8.47 -17.20 5.48
N ARG A 114 9.40 -18.16 5.47
CA ARG A 114 9.08 -19.60 5.32
C ARG A 114 8.00 -20.06 6.32
N GLY A 115 8.03 -19.54 7.55
CA GLY A 115 7.16 -19.98 8.63
C GLY A 115 5.82 -19.26 8.75
N GLY A 116 5.63 -18.08 8.12
CA GLY A 116 4.38 -17.31 8.31
C GLY A 116 4.19 -16.79 9.74
N LYS A 117 5.29 -16.56 10.48
CA LYS A 117 5.27 -16.17 11.90
C LYS A 117 5.99 -14.84 12.18
N ARG A 118 6.20 -14.03 11.15
CA ARG A 118 6.88 -12.75 11.28
C ARG A 118 5.99 -11.76 12.04
N ARG A 119 6.50 -11.24 13.15
CA ARG A 119 5.79 -10.27 14.00
C ARG A 119 5.97 -8.80 13.58
N TRP A 120 7.07 -8.45 12.91
CA TRP A 120 7.46 -7.06 12.68
C TRP A 120 7.53 -6.72 11.19
N CYS A 121 7.06 -5.53 10.78
CA CYS A 121 7.14 -5.06 9.39
C CYS A 121 8.56 -4.98 8.83
N SER A 122 9.59 -4.95 9.69
CA SER A 122 11.00 -5.11 9.34
C SER A 122 11.82 -5.41 10.60
N MET A 123 12.71 -6.40 10.50
CA MET A 123 13.65 -6.70 11.58
C MET A 123 14.61 -5.53 11.81
N ARG A 124 15.06 -4.87 10.74
CA ARG A 124 16.00 -3.74 10.82
C ARG A 124 15.41 -2.52 11.52
N THR A 125 14.11 -2.27 11.37
CA THR A 125 13.44 -1.09 11.96
C THR A 125 12.71 -1.46 13.25
N CYS A 126 11.55 -2.11 13.15
CA CYS A 126 10.71 -2.38 14.33
C CYS A 126 11.26 -3.49 15.22
N GLY A 127 11.81 -4.56 14.63
CA GLY A 127 12.36 -5.68 15.40
C GLY A 127 13.57 -5.28 16.26
N ASN A 128 14.51 -4.53 15.70
CA ASN A 128 15.69 -4.05 16.44
C ASN A 128 15.30 -3.03 17.52
N ARG A 129 14.39 -2.11 17.22
CA ARG A 129 13.92 -1.14 18.23
C ARG A 129 13.21 -1.83 19.40
N GLU A 130 12.50 -2.93 19.15
CA GLU A 130 11.89 -3.74 20.21
C GLU A 130 12.95 -4.40 21.10
N LYS A 131 13.97 -5.01 20.49
CA LYS A 131 15.10 -5.63 21.24
C LYS A 131 15.81 -4.61 22.13
N VAL A 132 16.07 -3.41 21.61
CA VAL A 132 16.71 -2.33 22.37
C VAL A 132 15.84 -1.88 23.53
N SER A 133 14.52 -1.73 23.35
CA SER A 133 13.59 -1.37 24.42
C SER A 133 13.66 -2.40 25.56
N ARG A 134 13.50 -3.69 25.24
CA ARG A 134 13.54 -4.76 26.26
C ARG A 134 14.87 -4.84 26.99
N HIS A 135 15.99 -4.61 26.28
CA HIS A 135 17.29 -4.61 26.94
C HIS A 135 17.41 -3.48 27.98
N ARG A 136 16.90 -2.27 27.67
CA ARG A 136 16.86 -1.16 28.63
C ARG A 136 15.99 -1.48 29.83
N ASP A 137 14.79 -2.00 29.59
CA ASP A 137 13.84 -2.39 30.64
C ASP A 137 14.43 -3.44 31.61
N HIS A 138 15.39 -4.25 31.15
CA HIS A 138 16.09 -5.24 31.97
C HIS A 138 17.37 -4.72 32.66
N THR A 139 17.90 -3.58 32.23
CA THR A 139 19.16 -3.02 32.78
C THR A 139 18.89 -1.89 33.79
N ASP A 140 17.68 -1.32 33.77
CA ASP A 140 17.20 -0.31 34.73
C ASP A 140 16.53 -0.92 35.99
N VAL A 141 16.78 -2.22 36.26
CA VAL A 141 16.41 -2.96 37.49
C VAL A 141 17.67 -3.43 38.19
#